data_AF-A0AAU8AA66-F1
#
_entry.id   AF-A0AAU8AA66-F1
#
_cell.length_a   1.000
_cell.length_b   1.000
_cell.length_c   1.000
_cell.angle_alpha   90.00
_cell.angle_beta   90.00
_cell.angle_gamma   90.00
#
_symmetry.space_group_name_H-M   'P 1'
#
loop_
_entity.id
_entity.type
_entity.pdbx_description
1 polymer ?
#
loop_
_entity_poly.entity_id
_entity_poly.type
_entity_poly.pdbx_seq_one_letter_code
_entity_poly.pdbx_strand_id
1 'polypeptide(L)'
;MKVIKHWTIKIFFMTLFISAGVSVAAEYFISNLSLLASIGILAALIAVGVVFDIVGVAFASCDQAPFIAMSAKKNKKAHSALKMLKNADVVSNFCNDVIGDICGIVSGAAGASITLKALVFDFPFPDLVVSIAISALIAAATVAGKAWGKTIALKRNKDIVLAIGSIANFFSGGRDKG
;
A
#
# COMPACT_ATOMS: atom_id res chain seq x y z
N MET A 1 -17.07 -23.08 8.58
CA MET A 1 -17.01 -22.81 7.12
C MET A 1 -17.88 -21.64 6.62
N LYS A 2 -19.01 -21.25 7.23
CA LYS A 2 -19.85 -20.14 6.71
C LYS A 2 -19.25 -18.72 6.85
N VAL A 3 -18.40 -18.49 7.85
CA VAL A 3 -17.87 -17.14 8.16
C VAL A 3 -16.77 -16.71 7.17
N ILE A 4 -15.94 -17.65 6.70
CA ILE A 4 -14.82 -17.38 5.78
C ILE A 4 -15.33 -16.87 4.42
N LYS A 5 -16.42 -17.43 3.89
CA LYS A 5 -17.00 -17.02 2.59
C LYS A 5 -17.43 -15.55 2.56
N HIS A 6 -17.99 -15.03 3.66
CA HIS A 6 -18.51 -13.65 3.69
C HIS A 6 -17.37 -12.62 3.65
N TRP A 7 -16.26 -12.89 4.33
CA TRP A 7 -15.12 -11.96 4.36
C TRP A 7 -14.35 -11.96 3.02
N THR A 8 -14.14 -13.13 2.42
CA THR A 8 -13.52 -13.23 1.08
C THR A 8 -14.34 -12.53 0.00
N ILE A 9 -15.67 -12.72 0.00
CA ILE A 9 -16.57 -12.01 -0.94
C ILE A 9 -16.50 -10.50 -0.71
N LYS A 10 -16.46 -10.06 0.55
CA LYS A 10 -16.38 -8.64 0.89
C LYS A 10 -15.08 -8.00 0.40
N ILE A 11 -13.95 -8.69 0.56
CA ILE A 11 -12.65 -8.22 0.04
C ILE A 11 -12.69 -8.17 -1.47
N PHE A 12 -13.19 -9.20 -2.14
CA PHE A 12 -13.28 -9.22 -3.60
C PHE A 12 -13.99 -7.98 -4.15
N PHE A 13 -15.19 -7.68 -3.66
CA PHE A 13 -15.93 -6.50 -4.10
C PHE A 13 -15.23 -5.20 -3.71
N MET A 14 -14.70 -5.11 -2.49
CA MET A 14 -13.97 -3.91 -2.05
C MET A 14 -12.73 -3.64 -2.92
N THR A 15 -11.91 -4.67 -3.17
CA THR A 15 -10.75 -4.61 -4.06
C THR A 15 -11.15 -4.23 -5.47
N LEU A 16 -12.23 -4.80 -6.01
CA LEU A 16 -12.73 -4.48 -7.34
C LEU A 16 -13.05 -2.98 -7.50
N PHE A 17 -13.85 -2.42 -6.58
CA PHE A 17 -14.25 -1.01 -6.67
C PHE A 17 -13.08 -0.05 -6.40
N ILE A 18 -12.22 -0.36 -5.42
CA ILE A 18 -11.04 0.47 -5.13
C ILE A 18 -10.07 0.42 -6.31
N SER A 19 -9.77 -0.78 -6.83
CA SER A 19 -8.87 -0.96 -7.97
C SER A 19 -9.37 -0.21 -9.20
N ALA A 20 -10.66 -0.34 -9.53
CA ALA A 20 -11.27 0.37 -10.65
C ALA A 20 -11.14 1.89 -10.48
N GLY A 21 -11.47 2.43 -9.29
CA GLY A 21 -11.38 3.86 -9.02
C GLY A 21 -9.94 4.40 -9.11
N VAL A 22 -8.98 3.70 -8.50
CA VAL A 22 -7.56 4.06 -8.53
C VAL A 22 -7.00 3.96 -9.96
N SER A 23 -7.37 2.92 -10.70
CA SER A 23 -6.93 2.72 -12.08
C SER A 23 -7.41 3.87 -12.98
N VAL A 24 -8.69 4.22 -12.92
CA VAL A 24 -9.25 5.34 -13.70
C VAL A 24 -8.56 6.66 -13.33
N ALA A 25 -8.35 6.92 -12.04
CA ALA A 25 -7.65 8.12 -11.60
C ALA A 25 -6.21 8.14 -12.12
N ALA A 26 -5.46 7.05 -11.93
CA ALA A 26 -4.07 6.94 -12.38
C ALA A 26 -3.96 7.12 -13.90
N GLU A 27 -4.81 6.45 -14.68
CA GLU A 27 -4.82 6.55 -16.14
C GLU A 27 -5.15 7.96 -16.61
N TYR A 28 -6.13 8.62 -15.96
CA TYR A 28 -6.49 9.99 -16.25
C TYR A 28 -5.31 10.95 -16.03
N PHE A 29 -4.64 10.86 -14.88
CA PHE A 29 -3.48 11.70 -14.60
C PHE A 29 -2.32 11.39 -15.55
N ILE A 30 -2.00 10.11 -15.74
CA ILE A 30 -0.90 9.69 -16.61
C ILE A 30 -1.13 10.14 -18.03
N SER A 31 -2.35 10.07 -18.56
CA SER A 31 -2.69 10.46 -19.93
C SER A 31 -2.57 11.98 -20.15
N ASN A 32 -3.01 12.79 -19.19
CA ASN A 32 -3.06 14.25 -19.33
C ASN A 32 -1.75 14.97 -18.95
N LEU A 33 -0.84 14.30 -18.24
CA LEU A 33 0.42 14.90 -17.79
C LEU A 33 1.59 14.63 -18.75
N SER A 34 2.66 15.41 -18.59
CA SER A 34 3.92 15.19 -19.31
C SER A 34 4.59 13.88 -18.89
N LEU A 35 5.47 13.34 -19.74
CA LEU A 35 6.17 12.07 -19.49
C LEU A 35 6.87 12.05 -18.12
N LEU A 36 7.52 13.15 -17.74
CA LEU A 36 8.21 13.27 -16.45
C LEU A 36 7.24 13.19 -15.27
N ALA A 37 6.08 13.84 -15.38
CA ALA A 37 5.04 13.78 -14.36
C ALA A 37 4.39 12.38 -14.27
N SER A 38 4.22 11.68 -15.40
CA SER A 38 3.75 10.29 -15.42
C SER A 38 4.71 9.35 -14.69
N ILE A 39 6.03 9.51 -14.88
CA ILE A 39 7.06 8.76 -14.13
C ILE A 39 6.96 9.07 -12.63
N GLY A 40 6.72 10.33 -12.27
CA GLY A 40 6.49 10.73 -10.87
C GLY A 40 5.28 10.03 -10.23
N ILE A 41 4.17 9.89 -10.98
CA ILE A 41 2.97 9.16 -10.52
C ILE A 41 3.27 7.67 -10.35
N LEU A 42 3.95 7.05 -11.32
CA LEU A 42 4.38 5.66 -11.23
C LEU A 42 5.26 5.42 -9.99
N ALA A 43 6.24 6.30 -9.75
CA ALA A 43 7.09 6.23 -8.56
C ALA A 43 6.28 6.38 -7.26
N ALA A 44 5.28 7.28 -7.25
CA ALA A 44 4.38 7.45 -6.11
C ALA A 44 3.53 6.20 -5.86
N LEU A 45 3.00 5.54 -6.91
CA LEU A 45 2.24 4.29 -6.77
C LEU A 45 3.08 3.16 -6.17
N ILE A 46 4.32 2.98 -6.65
CA ILE A 46 5.26 2.00 -6.10
C ILE A 46 5.57 2.34 -4.64
N ALA A 47 5.86 3.61 -4.33
CA ALA A 47 6.17 4.06 -2.98
C ALA A 47 5.01 3.81 -2.01
N VAL A 48 3.77 4.11 -2.42
CA VAL A 48 2.56 3.81 -1.63
C VAL A 48 2.46 2.31 -1.37
N GLY A 49 2.61 1.47 -2.40
CA GLY A 49 2.58 0.01 -2.24
C GLY A 49 3.63 -0.50 -1.25
N VAL A 50 4.85 0.01 -1.30
CA VAL A 50 5.93 -0.34 -0.36
C VAL A 50 5.62 0.14 1.06
N VAL A 51 5.10 1.36 1.24
CA VAL A 51 4.74 1.87 2.57
C VAL A 51 3.64 1.03 3.21
N PHE A 52 2.61 0.64 2.45
CA PHE A 52 1.56 -0.23 2.97
C PHE A 52 2.06 -1.65 3.27
N ASP A 53 3.00 -2.19 2.50
CA ASP A 53 3.69 -3.46 2.82
C ASP A 53 4.43 -3.37 4.16
N ILE A 54 5.18 -2.29 4.40
CA ILE A 54 5.88 -2.03 5.67
C ILE A 54 4.89 -2.00 6.84
N VAL A 55 3.75 -1.32 6.68
CA VAL A 55 2.70 -1.27 7.70
C VAL A 55 2.13 -2.67 7.95
N GLY A 56 1.80 -3.43 6.91
CA GLY A 56 1.29 -4.79 7.05
C GLY A 56 2.25 -5.71 7.81
N VAL A 57 3.52 -5.71 7.41
CA VAL A 57 4.58 -6.50 8.07
C VAL A 57 4.80 -6.05 9.51
N ALA A 58 4.72 -4.75 9.80
CA ALA A 58 4.80 -4.24 11.16
C ALA A 58 3.65 -4.77 12.02
N PHE A 59 2.41 -4.76 11.53
CA PHE A 59 1.26 -5.33 12.25
C PHE A 59 1.38 -6.84 12.45
N ALA A 60 1.84 -7.58 11.44
CA ALA A 60 2.00 -9.03 11.51
C ALA A 60 3.10 -9.48 12.49
N SER A 61 4.14 -8.66 12.68
CA SER A 61 5.31 -9.00 13.51
C SER A 61 5.28 -8.39 14.91
N CYS A 62 4.28 -7.57 15.25
CA CYS A 62 4.25 -6.82 16.50
C CYS A 62 3.54 -7.59 17.63
N ASP A 63 4.18 -7.66 18.80
CA ASP A 63 3.63 -8.29 20.00
C ASP A 63 2.59 -7.39 20.69
N GLN A 64 1.50 -7.97 21.18
CA GLN A 64 0.41 -7.28 21.88
C GLN A 64 0.75 -6.88 23.33
N ALA A 65 1.61 -7.63 24.03
CA ALA A 65 1.97 -7.42 25.43
C ALA A 65 2.39 -5.98 25.77
N PRO A 66 3.31 -5.32 25.02
CA PRO A 66 3.68 -3.93 25.30
C PRO A 66 2.49 -2.96 25.15
N PHE A 67 1.56 -3.24 24.23
CA PHE A 67 0.38 -2.39 24.00
C PHE A 67 -0.68 -2.55 25.08
N ILE A 68 -0.84 -3.76 25.64
CA ILE A 68 -1.72 -4.00 26.78
C ILE A 68 -1.23 -3.20 27.99
N ALA A 69 0.07 -3.25 28.30
CA ALA A 69 0.68 -2.48 29.39
C ALA A 69 0.54 -0.96 29.18
N MET A 70 0.77 -0.46 27.94
CA MET A 70 0.59 0.96 27.62
C MET A 70 -0.87 1.41 27.69
N SER A 71 -1.82 0.56 27.27
CA SER A 71 -3.25 0.84 27.38
C SER A 71 -3.71 0.86 28.85
N ALA A 72 -3.15 0.01 29.72
CA ALA A 72 -3.46 0.02 31.15
C ALA A 72 -3.05 1.35 31.82
N LYS A 73 -1.99 2.00 31.33
CA LYS A 73 -1.57 3.36 31.73
C LYS A 73 -2.41 4.49 31.10
N LYS A 74 -3.62 4.19 30.60
CA LYS A 74 -4.56 5.15 29.96
C LYS A 74 -4.00 5.87 28.72
N ASN A 75 -3.02 5.30 28.01
CA ASN A 75 -2.57 5.86 26.73
C ASN A 75 -3.61 5.57 25.63
N LYS A 76 -4.40 6.59 25.24
CA LYS A 76 -5.43 6.49 24.20
C LYS A 76 -4.89 5.97 22.85
N LYS A 77 -3.66 6.35 22.48
CA LYS A 77 -3.03 5.89 21.23
C LYS A 77 -2.74 4.39 21.27
N ALA A 78 -2.24 3.90 22.40
CA ALA A 78 -1.97 2.48 22.61
C ALA A 78 -3.26 1.65 22.67
N HIS A 79 -4.36 2.22 23.18
CA HIS A 79 -5.66 1.55 23.18
C HIS A 79 -6.19 1.33 21.75
N SER A 80 -6.16 2.37 20.92
CA SER A 80 -6.56 2.27 19.51
C SER A 80 -5.65 1.33 18.71
N ALA A 81 -4.33 1.41 18.93
CA ALA A 81 -3.36 0.47 18.35
C ALA A 81 -3.65 -0.98 18.76
N LEU A 82 -3.92 -1.23 20.04
CA LEU A 82 -4.24 -2.57 20.56
C LEU A 82 -5.49 -3.14 19.91
N LYS A 83 -6.53 -2.32 19.67
CA LYS A 83 -7.74 -2.76 18.97
C LYS A 83 -7.43 -3.22 17.54
N MET A 84 -6.56 -2.51 16.83
CA MET A 84 -6.11 -2.90 15.48
C MET A 84 -5.23 -4.15 15.53
N LEU A 85 -4.36 -4.26 16.53
CA LEU A 85 -3.44 -5.40 16.69
C LEU A 85 -4.15 -6.70 17.08
N LYS A 86 -5.31 -6.63 17.75
CA LYS A 86 -6.21 -7.79 17.93
C LYS A 86 -6.75 -8.36 16.62
N ASN A 87 -6.79 -7.55 15.58
CA ASN A 87 -7.19 -7.92 14.22
C ASN A 87 -6.01 -7.77 13.24
N ALA A 88 -4.78 -7.97 13.72
CA ALA A 88 -3.55 -7.76 12.95
C ALA A 88 -3.57 -8.54 11.62
N ASP A 89 -4.06 -9.77 11.60
CA ASP A 89 -4.14 -10.58 10.38
C ASP A 89 -4.99 -9.90 9.30
N VAL A 90 -6.15 -9.36 9.69
CA VAL A 90 -7.06 -8.64 8.78
C VAL A 90 -6.41 -7.36 8.25
N VAL A 91 -5.73 -6.60 9.14
CA VAL A 91 -5.06 -5.35 8.76
C VAL A 91 -3.87 -5.63 7.85
N SER A 92 -3.05 -6.63 8.20
CA SER A 92 -1.89 -7.04 7.42
C SER A 92 -2.31 -7.53 6.03
N ASN A 93 -3.31 -8.41 5.95
CA ASN A 93 -3.82 -8.91 4.67
C ASN A 93 -4.42 -7.79 3.81
N PHE A 94 -5.08 -6.81 4.43
CA PHE A 94 -5.60 -5.66 3.69
C PHE A 94 -4.48 -4.76 3.16
N CYS A 95 -3.47 -4.43 3.98
CA CYS A 95 -2.37 -3.58 3.55
C CYS A 95 -1.45 -4.26 2.53
N ASN A 96 -1.11 -5.54 2.75
CA ASN A 96 -0.21 -6.26 1.86
C ASN A 96 -0.89 -6.74 0.58
N ASP A 97 -2.04 -7.42 0.70
CA ASP A 97 -2.62 -8.08 -0.47
C ASP A 97 -3.55 -7.11 -1.20
N VAL A 98 -4.48 -6.43 -0.52
CA VAL A 98 -5.43 -5.55 -1.21
C VAL A 98 -4.73 -4.31 -1.76
N ILE A 99 -4.05 -3.55 -0.91
CA ILE A 99 -3.41 -2.30 -1.35
C ILE A 99 -2.15 -2.60 -2.17
N GLY A 100 -1.33 -3.56 -1.74
CA GLY A 100 -0.12 -3.94 -2.45
C GLY A 100 -0.38 -4.49 -3.86
N ASP A 101 -1.36 -5.37 -4.04
CA ASP A 101 -1.68 -5.92 -5.37
C ASP A 101 -2.31 -4.85 -6.28
N ILE A 102 -3.18 -3.98 -5.75
CA ILE A 102 -3.72 -2.86 -6.52
C ILE A 102 -2.59 -1.93 -6.98
N CYS A 103 -1.71 -1.52 -6.08
CA CYS A 103 -0.57 -0.68 -6.45
C CYS A 103 0.32 -1.36 -7.49
N GLY A 104 0.54 -2.68 -7.38
CA GLY A 104 1.30 -3.45 -8.35
C GLY A 104 0.65 -3.49 -9.73
N ILE A 105 -0.64 -3.83 -9.82
CA ILE A 105 -1.39 -3.90 -11.08
C ILE A 105 -1.47 -2.53 -11.74
N VAL A 106 -1.84 -1.50 -10.97
CA VAL A 106 -1.97 -0.13 -11.48
C VAL A 106 -0.61 0.42 -11.91
N SER A 107 0.48 0.11 -11.19
CA SER A 107 1.83 0.50 -11.61
C SER A 107 2.26 -0.18 -12.91
N GLY A 108 1.86 -1.44 -13.12
CA GLY A 108 2.10 -2.14 -14.38
C GLY A 108 1.36 -1.51 -15.55
N ALA A 109 0.06 -1.21 -15.38
CA ALA A 109 -0.74 -0.50 -16.37
C ALA A 109 -0.17 0.90 -16.67
N ALA A 110 0.16 1.65 -15.63
CA ALA A 110 0.84 2.93 -15.73
C ALA A 110 2.17 2.84 -16.51
N GLY A 111 2.97 1.81 -16.25
CA GLY A 111 4.21 1.53 -16.96
C GLY A 111 4.00 1.27 -18.46
N ALA A 112 2.93 0.57 -18.82
CA ALA A 112 2.56 0.36 -20.22
C ALA A 112 2.17 1.69 -20.90
N SER A 113 1.36 2.52 -20.24
CA SER A 113 0.97 3.84 -20.75
C SER A 113 2.17 4.79 -20.88
N ILE A 114 3.14 4.71 -19.97
CA ILE A 114 4.41 5.45 -20.07
C ILE A 114 5.25 4.94 -21.23
N THR A 115 5.33 3.62 -21.44
CA THR A 115 6.00 3.03 -22.61
C THR A 115 5.43 3.62 -23.89
N LEU A 116 4.09 3.62 -24.06
CA LEU A 116 3.44 4.18 -25.24
C LEU A 116 3.79 5.65 -25.46
N LYS A 117 3.88 6.45 -24.40
CA LYS A 117 4.34 7.85 -24.50
C LYS A 117 5.81 7.98 -24.87
N ALA A 118 6.66 7.08 -24.37
CA ALA A 118 8.09 7.07 -24.67
C ALA A 118 8.38 6.71 -26.15
N LEU A 119 7.53 5.89 -26.78
CA LEU A 119 7.66 5.53 -28.20
C LEU A 119 7.49 6.74 -29.14
N VAL A 120 6.71 7.74 -28.73
CA VAL A 120 6.53 8.99 -29.50
C VAL A 120 7.83 9.81 -29.60
N PHE A 121 8.83 9.54 -28.75
CA PHE A 121 10.12 10.20 -28.77
C PHE A 121 11.16 9.55 -29.71
N ASP A 122 10.76 8.57 -30.54
CA ASP A 122 11.62 7.90 -31.53
C ASP A 122 12.95 7.40 -30.95
N PHE A 123 12.87 6.57 -29.91
CA PHE A 123 14.06 5.91 -29.38
C PHE A 123 14.64 4.93 -30.41
N PRO A 124 15.98 4.81 -30.52
CA PRO A 124 16.64 3.91 -31.47
C PRO A 124 16.53 2.42 -31.11
N PHE A 125 15.68 2.06 -30.14
CA PHE A 125 15.50 0.69 -29.66
C PHE A 125 14.12 0.14 -30.05
N PRO A 126 13.99 -1.17 -30.28
CA PRO A 126 12.68 -1.78 -30.55
C PRO A 126 11.71 -1.58 -29.38
N ASP A 127 10.43 -1.31 -29.69
CA ASP A 127 9.38 -1.05 -28.71
C ASP A 127 9.27 -2.13 -27.62
N LEU A 128 9.46 -3.39 -28.04
CA LEU A 128 9.47 -4.55 -27.15
C LEU A 128 10.56 -4.43 -26.08
N VAL A 129 11.76 -3.98 -26.46
CA VAL A 129 12.90 -3.83 -25.54
C VAL A 129 12.61 -2.73 -24.52
N VAL A 130 12.03 -1.60 -24.96
CA VAL A 130 11.66 -0.49 -24.08
C VAL A 130 10.58 -0.92 -23.09
N SER A 131 9.53 -1.62 -23.56
CA SER A 131 8.45 -2.14 -22.71
C SER A 131 8.96 -3.12 -21.65
N ILE A 132 9.84 -4.05 -22.05
CA ILE A 132 10.45 -5.02 -21.14
C ILE A 132 11.33 -4.30 -20.11
N ALA A 133 12.14 -3.33 -20.55
CA ALA A 133 13.02 -2.57 -19.66
C ALA A 133 12.23 -1.80 -18.60
N ILE A 134 11.14 -1.12 -18.98
CA ILE A 134 10.27 -0.40 -18.04
C ILE A 134 9.62 -1.37 -17.06
N SER A 135 9.07 -2.48 -17.55
CA SER A 135 8.42 -3.49 -16.69
C SER A 135 9.42 -4.12 -15.70
N ALA A 136 10.63 -4.43 -16.17
CA ALA A 136 11.70 -4.96 -15.33
C ALA A 136 12.16 -3.94 -14.28
N LEU A 137 12.23 -2.66 -14.64
CA LEU A 137 12.58 -1.58 -13.70
C LEU A 137 11.52 -1.46 -12.60
N ILE A 138 10.22 -1.47 -12.97
CA ILE A 138 9.11 -1.42 -12.01
C ILE A 138 9.17 -2.61 -11.05
N ALA A 139 9.36 -3.82 -11.58
CA ALA A 139 9.47 -5.03 -10.78
C ALA A 139 10.67 -4.96 -9.82
N ALA A 140 11.85 -4.61 -10.32
CA ALA A 140 13.06 -4.49 -9.52
C ALA A 140 12.91 -3.44 -8.40
N ALA A 141 12.37 -2.25 -8.73
CA ALA A 141 12.13 -1.18 -7.76
C ALA A 141 11.13 -1.60 -6.68
N THR A 142 10.04 -2.29 -7.08
CA THR A 142 9.01 -2.76 -6.14
C THR A 142 9.56 -3.82 -5.19
N VAL A 143 10.28 -4.81 -5.72
CA VAL A 143 10.85 -5.91 -4.91
C VAL A 143 11.96 -5.39 -3.98
N ALA A 144 12.85 -4.54 -4.49
CA ALA A 144 13.91 -3.93 -3.69
C ALA A 144 13.33 -3.03 -2.58
N GLY A 145 12.31 -2.23 -2.90
CA GLY A 145 11.61 -1.38 -1.94
C GLY A 145 10.97 -2.19 -0.82
N LYS A 146 10.26 -3.27 -1.14
CA LYS A 146 9.68 -4.18 -0.13
C LYS A 146 10.75 -4.85 0.73
N ALA A 147 11.84 -5.34 0.13
CA ALA A 147 12.93 -5.98 0.88
C ALA A 147 13.58 -5.02 1.89
N TRP A 148 13.86 -3.79 1.46
CA TRP A 148 14.38 -2.75 2.34
C TRP A 148 13.37 -2.39 3.44
N GLY A 149 12.10 -2.20 3.06
CA GLY A 149 11.01 -1.86 3.96
C GLY A 149 10.79 -2.89 5.07
N LYS A 150 10.87 -4.19 4.78
CA LYS A 150 10.74 -5.25 5.78
C LYS A 150 11.75 -5.13 6.92
N THR A 151 12.97 -4.73 6.62
CA THR A 151 14.01 -4.52 7.65
C THR A 151 13.60 -3.41 8.63
N ILE A 152 13.00 -2.33 8.10
CA ILE A 152 12.49 -1.21 8.92
C ILE A 152 11.27 -1.66 9.71
N ALA A 153 10.34 -2.37 9.07
CA ALA A 153 9.13 -2.89 9.69
C ALA A 153 9.46 -3.74 10.91
N LEU A 154 10.41 -4.67 10.80
CA LEU A 154 10.80 -5.56 11.89
C LEU A 154 11.55 -4.82 13.02
N LYS A 155 12.45 -3.88 12.70
CA LYS A 155 13.20 -3.12 13.72
C LYS A 155 12.33 -2.13 14.48
N ARG A 156 11.32 -1.55 13.83
CA ARG A 156 10.47 -0.47 14.37
C ARG A 156 8.99 -0.82 14.40
N ASN A 157 8.64 -2.10 14.50
CA ASN A 157 7.24 -2.56 14.47
C ASN A 157 6.36 -1.85 15.51
N LYS A 158 6.84 -1.70 16.76
CA LYS A 158 6.12 -1.01 17.84
C LYS A 158 5.85 0.46 17.51
N ASP A 159 6.83 1.18 17.00
CA ASP A 159 6.70 2.59 16.62
C ASP A 159 5.69 2.76 15.49
N ILE A 160 5.76 1.91 14.46
CA ILE A 160 4.87 1.95 13.31
C ILE A 160 3.43 1.67 13.74
N VAL A 161 3.21 0.62 14.53
CA VAL A 161 1.87 0.27 15.05
C VAL A 161 1.33 1.37 15.96
N LEU A 162 2.17 2.00 16.80
CA LEU A 162 1.78 3.16 17.60
C LEU A 162 1.45 4.38 16.74
N ALA A 163 2.22 4.65 15.68
CA ALA A 163 1.97 5.75 14.76
C ALA A 163 0.63 5.58 14.05
N ILE A 164 0.35 4.39 13.52
CA ILE A 164 -0.93 4.06 12.88
C ILE A 164 -2.08 4.14 13.90
N GLY A 165 -1.89 3.62 15.12
CA GLY A 165 -2.87 3.75 16.19
C GLY A 165 -3.12 5.21 16.62
N SER A 166 -2.10 6.06 16.56
CA SER A 166 -2.23 7.50 16.81
C SER A 166 -3.03 8.20 15.70
N ILE A 167 -2.80 7.84 14.44
CA ILE A 167 -3.55 8.36 13.30
C ILE A 167 -5.02 7.93 13.41
N ALA A 168 -5.27 6.64 13.65
CA ALA A 168 -6.62 6.12 13.87
C ALA A 168 -7.32 6.83 15.04
N ASN A 169 -6.60 7.06 16.14
CA ASN A 169 -7.13 7.81 17.28
C ASN A 169 -7.41 9.29 16.95
N PHE A 170 -6.62 9.93 16.09
CA PHE A 170 -6.89 11.29 15.64
C PHE A 170 -8.20 11.36 14.83
N PHE A 171 -8.41 10.41 13.91
CA PHE A 171 -9.65 10.28 13.15
C PHE A 171 -10.86 9.87 14.01
N SER A 172 -10.65 9.10 15.08
CA SER A 172 -11.72 8.74 16.04
C SER A 172 -11.97 9.81 17.10
N GLY A 173 -10.97 10.63 17.45
CA GLY A 173 -11.08 11.71 18.43
C GLY A 173 -11.98 12.86 17.97
N GLY A 174 -12.33 12.92 16.68
CA GLY A 174 -13.41 13.77 16.17
C GLY A 174 -14.82 13.26 16.48
N ARG A 175 -14.98 12.01 16.94
CA ARG A 175 -16.29 11.39 17.27
C ARG A 175 -16.62 11.35 18.76
N ASP A 176 -15.74 11.83 19.64
CA ASP A 176 -15.90 11.86 21.10
C ASP A 176 -16.18 13.28 21.63
N LYS A 177 -16.83 14.12 20.79
CA LYS A 177 -17.34 15.46 21.15
C LYS A 177 -18.84 15.59 20.79
N GLY A 178 -19.61 14.52 21.03
CA GLY A 178 -21.06 14.50 20.89
C GLY A 178 -21.68 13.98 22.18
#